data_AF-A0A9E4PIU3-F1
#
_entry.id   AF-A0A9E4PIU3-F1
#
_cell.length_a   1.000
_cell.length_b   1.000
_cell.length_c   1.000
_cell.angle_alpha   90.00
_cell.angle_beta   90.00
_cell.angle_gamma   90.00
#
_symmetry.space_group_name_H-M   'P 1'
#
loop_
_entity.id
_entity.type
_entity.pdbx_description
1 polymer ?
#
loop_
_entity_poly.entity_id
_entity_poly.type
_entity_poly.pdbx_seq_one_letter_code
_entity_poly.pdbx_strand_id
1 'polypeptide(L)'
;MRPTGSDRARPDAQILTGLYEELYDRIARYVTARTGSRDLGEDLAAEVFVRAVESIGSFRARGVPIEAWLFRIAHNLVVDHYRRSARRPAVVLDDAMQIAGSADTAAEVEQRLAMERVRQM
;
A
#
# COMPACT_ATOMS: atom_id res chain seq x y z
N MET A 1 33.86 -5.27 24.82
CA MET A 1 32.53 -5.93 24.91
C MET A 1 31.50 -4.87 25.30
N ARG A 2 30.63 -4.41 24.40
CA ARG A 2 29.50 -3.54 24.73
C ARG A 2 28.20 -4.29 24.40
N PRO A 3 27.33 -4.58 25.38
CA PRO A 3 26.00 -5.07 25.06
C PRO A 3 25.04 -3.88 24.82
N THR A 4 24.09 -4.13 23.92
CA THR A 4 22.69 -3.66 23.96
C THR A 4 22.40 -2.19 23.63
N GLY A 5 22.49 -1.85 22.34
CA GLY A 5 21.53 -0.93 21.75
C GLY A 5 20.24 -1.70 21.50
N SER A 6 19.28 -1.55 22.42
CA SER A 6 17.91 -2.05 22.37
C SER A 6 17.34 -2.16 20.95
N ASP A 7 17.42 -3.35 20.35
CA ASP A 7 16.74 -3.77 19.12
C ASP A 7 15.24 -3.97 19.40
N ARG A 8 14.63 -2.93 20.00
CA ARG A 8 13.19 -2.87 20.19
C ARG A 8 12.65 -2.20 18.94
N ALA A 9 12.24 -3.02 17.98
CA ALA A 9 11.40 -2.57 16.88
C ALA A 9 10.33 -1.60 17.43
N ARG A 10 10.17 -0.44 16.80
CA ARG A 10 9.18 0.55 17.23
C ARG A 10 7.80 -0.13 17.27
N PRO A 11 6.92 0.19 18.24
CA PRO A 11 5.61 -0.46 18.34
C PRO A 11 4.84 -0.49 17.02
N ASP A 12 4.91 0.60 16.24
CA ASP A 12 4.25 0.72 14.94
C ASP A 12 4.84 -0.21 13.87
N ALA A 13 6.14 -0.47 13.91
CA ALA A 13 6.79 -1.42 13.01
C ALA A 13 6.42 -2.87 13.37
N GLN A 14 6.26 -3.19 14.65
CA GLN A 14 5.78 -4.52 15.08
C GLN A 14 4.32 -4.75 14.66
N ILE A 15 3.47 -3.71 14.74
CA ILE A 15 2.10 -3.74 14.23
C ILE A 15 2.11 -4.02 12.72
N LEU A 16 2.98 -3.34 11.97
CA LEU A 16 3.12 -3.56 10.53
C LEU A 16 3.55 -5.00 10.19
N THR A 17 4.52 -5.55 10.94
CA THR A 17 4.97 -6.95 10.76
C THR A 17 3.83 -7.94 11.02
N GLY A 18 3.03 -7.74 12.06
CA GLY A 18 1.91 -8.64 12.38
C GLY A 18 0.79 -8.62 11.33
N LEU A 19 0.70 -7.54 10.54
CA LEU A 19 -0.29 -7.39 9.47
C LEU A 19 0.26 -7.74 8.09
N TYR A 20 1.56 -8.05 7.99
CA TYR A 20 2.25 -8.21 6.71
C TYR A 20 1.62 -9.30 5.84
N GLU A 21 1.47 -10.52 6.36
CA GLU A 21 1.03 -11.66 5.55
C GLU A 21 -0.37 -11.45 4.95
N GLU A 22 -1.32 -10.94 5.74
CA GLU A 22 -2.68 -10.69 5.26
C GLU A 22 -2.75 -9.52 4.26
N LEU A 23 -2.07 -8.41 4.57
CA LEU A 23 -2.16 -7.20 3.78
C LEU A 23 -1.31 -7.28 2.51
N TYR A 24 -0.18 -7.98 2.53
CA TYR A 24 0.64 -8.23 1.35
C TYR A 24 -0.18 -8.85 0.23
N ASP A 25 -0.87 -9.93 0.56
CA ASP A 25 -1.73 -10.66 -0.37
C ASP A 25 -2.86 -9.78 -0.94
N ARG A 26 -3.50 -8.98 -0.09
CA ARG A 26 -4.57 -8.07 -0.49
C ARG A 26 -4.05 -6.96 -1.40
N ILE A 27 -2.89 -6.40 -1.10
CA ILE A 27 -2.23 -5.34 -1.88
C ILE A 27 -1.75 -5.90 -3.22
N ALA A 28 -1.11 -7.07 -3.25
CA ALA A 28 -0.64 -7.72 -4.47
C ALA A 28 -1.81 -7.99 -5.43
N ARG A 29 -2.94 -8.50 -4.92
CA ARG A 29 -4.17 -8.67 -5.72
C ARG A 29 -4.74 -7.35 -6.23
N TYR A 30 -4.77 -6.32 -5.38
CA TYR A 30 -5.24 -4.98 -5.75
C TYR A 30 -4.41 -4.36 -6.87
N VAL A 31 -3.08 -4.49 -6.80
CA VAL A 31 -2.16 -4.00 -7.82
C VAL A 31 -2.31 -4.83 -9.09
N THR A 32 -2.29 -6.17 -8.99
CA THR A 32 -2.45 -7.08 -10.14
C THR A 32 -3.71 -6.76 -10.93
N ALA A 33 -4.82 -6.50 -10.24
CA ALA A 33 -6.10 -6.13 -10.88
C ALA A 33 -6.03 -4.82 -11.68
N ARG A 34 -5.08 -3.92 -11.37
CA ARG A 34 -4.88 -2.63 -12.04
C ARG A 34 -3.76 -2.65 -13.07
N THR A 35 -2.77 -3.51 -12.89
CA THR A 35 -1.62 -3.63 -13.79
C THR A 35 -1.79 -4.71 -14.85
N GLY A 36 -2.70 -5.67 -14.62
CA GLY A 36 -2.84 -6.88 -15.43
C GLY A 36 -1.65 -7.84 -15.32
N SER A 37 -0.69 -7.57 -14.41
CA SER A 37 0.55 -8.35 -14.26
C SER A 37 0.72 -8.80 -12.81
N ARG A 38 0.79 -10.11 -12.61
CA ARG A 38 1.00 -10.74 -11.30
C ARG A 38 2.38 -10.39 -10.74
N ASP A 39 3.42 -10.48 -11.57
CA ASP A 39 4.80 -10.19 -11.17
C ASP A 39 4.93 -8.73 -10.73
N LEU A 40 4.37 -7.80 -11.51
CA LEU A 40 4.34 -6.38 -11.12
C LEU A 40 3.48 -6.14 -9.87
N GLY A 41 2.45 -6.95 -9.67
CA GLY A 41 1.64 -6.96 -8.46
C GLY A 41 2.43 -7.29 -7.21
N GLU A 42 3.24 -8.35 -7.26
CA GLU A 42 4.13 -8.76 -6.17
C GLU A 42 5.24 -7.73 -5.93
N ASP A 43 5.89 -7.25 -6.98
CA ASP A 43 6.96 -6.25 -6.89
C ASP A 43 6.49 -4.96 -6.23
N LEU A 44 5.37 -4.41 -6.69
CA LEU A 44 4.82 -3.17 -6.12
C LEU A 44 4.26 -3.40 -4.72
N ALA A 45 3.74 -4.59 -4.40
CA ALA A 45 3.30 -4.91 -3.04
C ALA A 45 4.49 -4.91 -2.07
N ALA A 46 5.62 -5.54 -2.43
CA ALA A 46 6.84 -5.49 -1.62
C ALA A 46 7.30 -4.04 -1.39
N GLU A 47 7.30 -3.24 -2.45
CA GLU A 47 7.67 -1.83 -2.42
C GLU A 47 6.74 -0.95 -1.55
N VAL A 48 5.45 -1.32 -1.43
CA VAL A 48 4.53 -0.67 -0.47
C VAL A 48 5.01 -0.85 0.95
N PHE A 49 5.40 -2.06 1.35
CA PHE A 49 5.86 -2.33 2.71
C PHE A 49 7.22 -1.70 3.00
N VAL A 50 8.12 -1.64 2.02
CA VAL A 50 9.39 -0.89 2.16
C VAL A 50 9.09 0.58 2.49
N ARG A 51 8.25 1.25 1.68
CA ARG A 51 7.86 2.65 1.95
C ARG A 51 7.12 2.79 3.28
N ALA A 52 6.29 1.81 3.63
CA ALA A 52 5.57 1.83 4.90
C ALA A 52 6.53 1.81 6.08
N VAL A 53 7.51 0.89 6.10
CA VAL A 53 8.53 0.82 7.16
C VAL A 53 9.33 2.11 7.26
N GLU A 54 9.69 2.72 6.13
CA GLU A 54 10.43 4.00 6.10
C GLU A 54 9.61 5.18 6.65
N SER A 55 8.29 5.17 6.43
CA SER A 55 7.40 6.29 6.77
C SER A 55 6.57 6.08 8.03
N ILE A 56 6.51 4.87 8.59
CA ILE A 56 5.67 4.52 9.75
C ILE A 56 5.97 5.38 10.97
N GLY A 57 7.23 5.80 11.16
CA GLY A 57 7.61 6.66 12.28
C GLY A 57 6.96 8.06 12.25
N SER A 58 6.40 8.46 11.11
CA SER A 58 5.64 9.70 10.93
C SER A 58 4.12 9.48 10.85
N PHE A 59 3.69 8.21 10.76
CA PHE A 59 2.28 7.86 10.68
C PHE A 59 1.58 8.24 11.99
N ARG A 60 0.44 8.92 11.85
CA ARG A 60 -0.45 9.24 12.97
C ARG A 60 -1.81 8.69 12.60
N ALA A 61 -2.28 7.70 13.36
CA ALA A 61 -3.63 7.13 13.23
C ALA A 61 -4.68 8.17 13.64
N ARG A 62 -4.89 9.19 12.81
CA ARG A 62 -5.91 10.25 12.99
C ARG A 62 -7.25 9.80 12.42
N GLY A 63 -7.75 8.66 12.90
CA GLY A 63 -8.97 8.04 12.40
C GLY A 63 -8.80 7.16 11.16
N VAL A 64 -7.66 7.28 10.45
CA VAL A 64 -7.38 6.46 9.25
C VAL A 64 -6.76 5.12 9.67
N PRO A 65 -7.35 3.97 9.28
CA PRO A 65 -6.75 2.65 9.49
C PRO A 65 -5.41 2.51 8.77
N ILE A 66 -4.49 1.72 9.33
CA ILE A 66 -3.16 1.49 8.73
C ILE A 66 -3.27 0.86 7.36
N GLU A 67 -4.28 0.00 7.15
CA GLU A 67 -4.60 -0.64 5.88
C GLU A 67 -4.94 0.41 4.82
N ALA A 68 -5.85 1.35 5.10
CA ALA A 68 -6.22 2.42 4.18
C ALA A 68 -5.02 3.28 3.78
N TRP A 69 -4.09 3.49 4.72
CA TRP A 69 -2.82 4.15 4.45
C TRP A 69 -1.91 3.33 3.53
N LEU A 70 -1.78 2.01 3.73
CA LEU A 70 -1.00 1.14 2.83
C LEU A 70 -1.60 1.09 1.41
N PHE A 71 -2.93 1.01 1.28
CA PHE A 71 -3.58 1.05 -0.03
C PHE A 71 -3.38 2.38 -0.76
N ARG A 72 -3.25 3.49 -0.02
CA ARG A 72 -2.86 4.79 -0.61
C ARG A 72 -1.44 4.75 -1.17
N ILE A 73 -0.49 4.15 -0.44
CA ILE A 73 0.88 3.95 -0.96
C ILE A 73 0.84 3.09 -2.23
N ALA A 74 0.09 1.98 -2.22
CA ALA A 74 -0.08 1.09 -3.37
C ALA A 74 -0.65 1.82 -4.59
N HIS A 75 -1.69 2.62 -4.39
CA HIS A 75 -2.30 3.42 -5.44
C HIS A 75 -1.28 4.39 -6.08
N ASN A 76 -0.56 5.15 -5.24
CA ASN A 76 0.45 6.09 -5.72
C ASN A 76 1.53 5.38 -6.56
N LEU A 77 1.94 4.18 -6.13
CA LEU A 77 2.92 3.39 -6.86
C LEU A 77 2.43 2.94 -8.24
N VAL A 78 1.17 2.52 -8.35
CA VAL A 78 0.54 2.17 -9.63
C VAL A 78 0.46 3.39 -10.53
N VAL A 79 -0.02 4.53 -10.02
CA VAL A 79 -0.07 5.79 -10.77
C VAL A 79 1.32 6.18 -11.27
N ASP A 80 2.34 6.12 -10.41
CA ASP A 80 3.71 6.46 -10.77
C ASP A 80 4.32 5.48 -11.78
N HIS A 81 3.97 4.19 -11.71
CA HIS A 81 4.35 3.20 -12.71
C HIS A 81 3.82 3.61 -14.09
N TYR A 82 2.52 3.88 -14.21
CA TYR A 82 1.91 4.28 -15.47
C TYR A 82 2.38 5.64 -15.98
N ARG A 83 2.56 6.63 -15.09
CA ARG A 83 3.11 7.94 -15.46
C ARG A 83 4.54 7.82 -16.02
N ARG A 84 5.36 6.92 -15.49
CA ARG A 84 6.71 6.65 -16.00
C ARG A 84 6.67 5.90 -17.32
N SER A 85 5.77 4.93 -17.48
CA SER A 85 5.58 4.18 -18.72
C SER A 85 5.10 5.10 -19.86
N ALA A 86 4.15 6.02 -19.60
CA ALA A 86 3.67 6.97 -20.59
C ALA A 86 4.71 8.01 -21.04
N ARG A 87 5.73 8.29 -20.21
CA ARG A 87 6.85 9.18 -20.55
C ARG A 87 7.94 8.50 -21.38
N ARG A 88 7.92 7.17 -21.49
CA ARG A 88 8.69 6.41 -22.49
C ARG A 88 7.79 6.21 -23.71
N PRO A 89 8.23 6.49 -24.95
CA PRO A 89 7.38 6.32 -26.12
C PRO A 89 7.20 4.83 -26.42
N ALA A 90 6.28 4.19 -25.72
CA ALA A 90 5.75 2.85 -26.01
C ALA A 90 4.37 2.71 -25.33
N VAL A 91 3.33 3.13 -26.06
CA VAL A 91 1.94 2.63 -26.02
C VAL A 91 1.42 2.09 -24.67
N VAL A 92 0.96 2.98 -23.77
CA VAL A 92 -0.19 2.74 -22.85
C VAL A 92 -0.69 4.11 -22.38
N LEU A 93 -1.70 4.69 -23.03
CA LEU A 93 -2.23 6.03 -22.69
C LEU A 93 -3.62 5.99 -22.01
N ASP A 94 -4.40 4.92 -22.20
CA ASP A 94 -5.80 4.87 -21.76
C ASP A 94 -5.93 4.48 -20.26
N ASP A 95 -5.25 3.42 -19.83
CA ASP A 95 -5.31 2.93 -18.43
C ASP A 95 -4.73 3.93 -17.41
N ALA A 96 -3.72 4.71 -17.81
CA ALA A 96 -3.05 5.68 -16.96
C ALA A 96 -3.99 6.82 -16.50
N MET A 97 -4.91 7.25 -17.37
CA MET A 97 -5.88 8.31 -17.08
C MET A 97 -6.97 7.83 -16.12
N GLN A 98 -7.41 6.57 -16.24
CA GLN A 98 -8.44 6.01 -15.36
C GLN A 98 -7.93 5.83 -13.93
N ILE A 99 -6.67 5.40 -13.75
CA ILE A 99 -6.11 5.17 -12.41
C ILE A 99 -5.80 6.50 -11.72
N ALA A 100 -5.22 7.49 -12.41
CA ALA A 100 -4.88 8.78 -11.80
C ALA A 100 -6.09 9.57 -11.27
N GLY A 101 -7.31 9.26 -11.73
CA GLY A 101 -8.55 9.85 -11.26
C GLY A 101 -9.11 9.26 -9.95
N SER A 102 -8.63 8.09 -9.49
CA SER A 102 -9.24 7.38 -8.35
C SER A 102 -8.69 7.81 -6.98
N ALA A 103 -8.66 9.12 -6.70
CA ALA A 103 -8.28 9.68 -5.40
C ALA A 103 -9.12 9.13 -4.22
N ASP A 104 -10.24 8.47 -4.52
CA ASP A 104 -11.16 7.84 -3.58
C ASP A 104 -10.69 6.48 -3.03
N THR A 105 -9.60 5.88 -3.53
CA THR A 105 -9.21 4.50 -3.13
C THR A 105 -8.96 4.31 -1.64
N ALA A 106 -8.34 5.30 -0.98
CA ALA A 106 -8.14 5.23 0.47
C ALA A 106 -9.47 5.33 1.24
N ALA A 107 -10.41 6.15 0.75
CA ALA A 107 -11.73 6.32 1.34
C ALA A 107 -12.62 5.10 1.07
N GLU A 108 -12.56 4.50 -0.12
CA GLU A 108 -13.23 3.24 -0.46
C GLU A 108 -12.73 2.08 0.40
N VAL A 109 -11.41 1.97 0.58
CA VAL A 109 -10.80 0.96 1.45
C VAL A 109 -11.18 1.22 2.90
N GLU A 110 -11.13 2.46 3.37
CA GLU A 110 -11.55 2.84 4.72
C GLU A 110 -13.03 2.51 4.96
N GLN A 111 -13.92 2.84 4.02
CA GLN A 111 -15.34 2.52 4.08
C GLN A 111 -15.59 1.00 4.07
N ARG A 112 -14.87 0.27 3.22
CA ARG A 112 -14.94 -1.20 3.18
C ARG A 112 -14.46 -1.84 4.47
N LEU A 113 -13.34 -1.37 5.03
CA LEU A 113 -12.81 -1.84 6.30
C LEU A 113 -13.73 -1.46 7.47
N ALA A 114 -14.35 -0.28 7.43
CA ALA A 114 -15.34 0.13 8.42
C ALA A 114 -16.57 -0.81 8.38
N MET A 115 -17.04 -1.18 7.19
CA MET A 115 -18.11 -2.16 7.02
C MET A 115 -17.71 -3.57 7.46
N GLU A 116 -16.48 -4.01 7.17
CA GLU A 116 -15.94 -5.31 7.59
C GLU A 116 -15.81 -5.40 9.13
N ARG A 117 -15.41 -4.31 9.80
CA ARG A 117 -15.29 -4.25 11.27
C ARG A 117 -16.65 -4.26 11.99
N VAL A 118 -17.70 -3.67 11.40
CA VAL A 118 -19.07 -3.74 11.94
C VAL A 118 -19.64 -5.15 11.85
N ARG A 119 -19.18 -5.97 10.88
CA ARG A 119 -19.67 -7.34 10.66
C ARG A 119 -19.06 -8.38 11.63
N GLN A 120 -18.05 -8.01 12.42
CA GLN A 120 -17.38 -8.88 13.39
C GLN A 120 -17.65 -8.51 14.87
N MET A 121 -18.59 -7.60 15.13
CA MET A 121 -19.15 -7.29 16.47
C MET A 121 -20.48 -8.04 16.66
#